data_AF-A0A846PDT4-F1
#
_entry.id   AF-A0A846PDT4-F1
#
_cell.length_a   1.000
_cell.length_b   1.000
_cell.length_c   1.000
_cell.angle_alpha   90.00
_cell.angle_beta   90.00
_cell.angle_gamma   90.00
#
_symmetry.space_group_name_H-M   'P 1'
#
loop_
_entity.id
_entity.type
_entity.pdbx_description
1 polymer ?
#
loop_
_entity_poly.entity_id
_entity_poly.type
_entity_poly.pdbx_seq_one_letter_code
_entity_poly.pdbx_strand_id
1 'polypeptide(L)'
;MGGPSEREYREKLIKIQENLSKRAKEVQKYLSKIEKIKADALRKTEDMRRSADKQINKIEKNIEKSKDLAPESKQRLHSEIAMLRNETEDDYGELRRQIAESIVSVAA
;
A
#
# COMPACT_ATOMS: atom_id res chain seq x y z
N MET A 1 28.97 -3.28 -55.89
CA MET A 1 28.83 -2.82 -54.49
C MET A 1 27.52 -2.05 -54.39
N GLY A 2 26.53 -2.55 -53.66
CA GLY A 2 25.25 -1.87 -53.46
C GLY A 2 24.99 -1.79 -51.96
N GLY A 3 25.33 -0.66 -51.34
CA GLY A 3 24.99 -0.41 -49.95
C GLY A 3 23.49 -0.14 -49.79
N PRO A 4 22.94 -0.29 -48.58
CA PRO A 4 21.53 0.03 -48.32
C PRO A 4 21.22 1.48 -48.74
N SER A 5 20.08 1.68 -49.39
CA SER A 5 19.63 3.03 -49.75
C SER A 5 19.26 3.86 -48.51
N GLU A 6 19.28 5.19 -48.62
CA GLU A 6 18.78 6.09 -47.57
C GLU A 6 17.35 5.70 -47.13
N ARG A 7 16.51 5.28 -48.07
CA ARG A 7 15.16 4.79 -47.82
C ARG A 7 15.14 3.57 -46.89
N GLU A 8 16.02 2.60 -47.11
CA GLU A 8 16.12 1.42 -46.24
C GLU A 8 16.58 1.79 -44.83
N TYR A 9 17.48 2.76 -44.68
CA TYR A 9 17.86 3.27 -43.37
C TYR A 9 16.70 3.98 -42.67
N ARG A 10 15.92 4.82 -43.39
CA ARG A 10 14.72 5.46 -42.85
C ARG A 10 13.68 4.44 -42.38
N GLU A 11 13.42 3.40 -43.17
CA GLU A 11 12.48 2.33 -42.80
C GLU A 11 12.95 1.57 -41.54
N LYS A 12 14.26 1.32 -41.38
CA LYS A 12 14.83 0.72 -40.16
C LYS A 12 14.64 1.64 -38.94
N LEU A 13 14.89 2.94 -39.10
CA LEU A 13 14.69 3.92 -38.01
C LEU A 13 13.22 3.98 -37.57
N ILE A 14 12.27 3.98 -38.51
CA ILE A 14 10.83 3.96 -38.20
C ILE A 14 10.48 2.70 -37.39
N LYS A 15 10.95 1.52 -37.82
CA LYS A 15 10.71 0.27 -37.07
C LYS A 15 11.28 0.32 -35.65
N ILE A 16 12.45 0.92 -35.46
CA ILE A 16 13.03 1.10 -34.11
C ILE A 16 12.13 2.00 -33.28
N GLN A 17 11.66 3.12 -33.83
CA GLN A 17 10.78 4.07 -33.14
C GLN A 17 9.44 3.42 -32.76
N GLU A 18 8.83 2.64 -33.65
CA GLU A 18 7.61 1.90 -33.38
C GLU A 18 7.80 0.86 -32.26
N ASN A 19 8.92 0.12 -32.28
CA ASN A 19 9.24 -0.87 -31.26
C ASN A 19 9.48 -0.20 -29.89
N LEU A 20 10.20 0.92 -29.85
CA LEU A 20 10.39 1.70 -28.62
C LEU A 20 9.06 2.21 -28.06
N SER A 21 8.17 2.72 -28.92
CA SER A 21 6.84 3.19 -28.52
C SER A 21 5.99 2.05 -27.93
N LYS A 22 6.01 0.85 -28.53
CA LYS A 22 5.32 -0.33 -27.99
C LYS A 22 5.86 -0.73 -26.61
N ARG A 23 7.18 -0.83 -26.47
CA ARG A 23 7.82 -1.15 -25.18
C ARG A 23 7.53 -0.10 -24.11
N ALA A 24 7.54 1.18 -24.47
CA ALA A 24 7.20 2.26 -23.54
C ALA A 24 5.76 2.12 -23.01
N LYS A 25 4.80 1.78 -23.87
CA LYS A 25 3.41 1.52 -23.46
C LYS A 25 3.29 0.29 -22.55
N GLU A 26 4.07 -0.75 -22.81
CA GLU A 26 4.11 -1.93 -21.93
C GLU A 26 4.64 -1.57 -20.54
N VAL A 27 5.75 -0.83 -20.46
CA VAL A 27 6.30 -0.34 -19.18
C VAL A 27 5.28 0.52 -18.44
N GLN A 28 4.62 1.47 -19.12
CA GLN A 28 3.56 2.28 -18.53
C GLN A 28 2.42 1.42 -17.96
N LYS A 29 2.02 0.36 -18.67
CA LYS A 29 1.00 -0.58 -18.17
C LYS A 29 1.43 -1.30 -16.91
N TYR A 30 2.71 -1.68 -16.78
CA TYR A 30 3.24 -2.26 -15.54
C TYR A 30 3.24 -1.26 -14.40
N LEU A 31 3.66 -0.02 -14.66
CA LEU A 31 3.65 1.06 -13.66
C LEU A 31 2.24 1.31 -13.13
N SER A 32 1.23 1.42 -13.99
CA SER A 32 -0.16 1.60 -13.56
C SER A 32 -0.69 0.41 -12.73
N LYS A 33 -0.23 -0.82 -13.02
CA LYS A 33 -0.59 -1.99 -12.20
C LYS A 33 0.05 -1.91 -10.82
N ILE A 34 1.31 -1.50 -10.73
CA ILE A 34 2.03 -1.33 -9.46
C ILE A 34 1.35 -0.25 -8.62
N GLU A 35 1.01 0.90 -9.22
CA GLU A 35 0.28 1.98 -8.55
C GLU A 35 -1.07 1.51 -8.01
N LYS A 36 -1.81 0.71 -8.80
CA LYS A 36 -3.08 0.13 -8.36
C LYS A 36 -2.90 -0.80 -7.16
N ILE A 37 -1.93 -1.72 -7.22
CA ILE A 37 -1.64 -2.64 -6.12
C ILE A 37 -1.27 -1.86 -4.84
N LYS A 38 -0.48 -0.79 -4.98
CA LYS A 38 -0.10 0.08 -3.86
C LYS A 38 -1.30 0.79 -3.25
N ALA A 39 -2.18 1.34 -4.08
CA ALA A 39 -3.41 1.98 -3.62
C ALA A 39 -4.33 0.98 -2.89
N ASP A 40 -4.49 -0.23 -3.44
CA ASP A 40 -5.30 -1.29 -2.83
C ASP A 40 -4.70 -1.77 -1.50
N ALA A 41 -3.37 -1.87 -1.39
CA ALA A 41 -2.68 -2.21 -0.15
C ALA A 41 -2.91 -1.13 0.93
N LEU A 42 -2.72 0.15 0.60
CA LEU A 42 -2.97 1.27 1.51
C LEU A 42 -4.43 1.28 2.00
N ARG A 43 -5.38 1.02 1.11
CA ARG A 43 -6.79 0.94 1.46
C ARG A 43 -7.06 -0.19 2.45
N LYS A 44 -6.51 -1.38 2.23
CA LYS A 44 -6.66 -2.52 3.16
C LYS A 44 -6.07 -2.22 4.52
N THR A 45 -4.89 -1.58 4.56
CA THR A 45 -4.25 -1.16 5.81
C THR A 45 -5.12 -0.16 6.58
N GLU A 46 -5.74 0.80 5.90
CA GLU A 46 -6.69 1.74 6.51
C GLU A 46 -7.97 1.05 7.01
N ASP A 47 -8.52 0.12 6.22
CA ASP A 47 -9.70 -0.65 6.61
C ASP A 47 -9.43 -1.54 7.84
N MET A 48 -8.22 -2.11 7.96
CA MET A 48 -7.78 -2.86 9.13
C MET A 48 -7.77 -1.98 10.39
N ARG A 49 -7.12 -0.80 10.33
CA ARG A 49 -7.07 0.15 11.46
C ARG A 49 -8.48 0.52 11.92
N ARG A 50 -9.34 0.95 10.99
CA ARG A 50 -10.72 1.34 11.29
C ARG A 50 -11.54 0.20 11.90
N SER A 51 -11.33 -1.02 11.42
CA SER A 51 -12.00 -2.20 11.95
C SER A 51 -11.58 -2.47 13.40
N ALA A 52 -10.28 -2.45 13.67
CA ALA A 52 -9.72 -2.62 15.01
C ALA A 52 -10.24 -1.54 15.97
N ASP A 53 -10.16 -0.26 15.58
CA ASP A 53 -10.69 0.87 16.35
C ASP A 53 -12.17 0.69 16.68
N LYS A 54 -12.98 0.26 15.71
CA LYS A 54 -14.42 0.03 15.93
C LYS A 54 -14.67 -1.07 16.97
N GLN A 55 -13.88 -2.15 16.94
CA GLN A 55 -13.99 -3.24 17.89
C GLN A 55 -13.52 -2.81 19.29
N ILE A 56 -12.38 -2.14 19.38
CA ILE A 56 -11.84 -1.58 20.62
C ILE A 56 -12.86 -0.64 21.27
N ASN A 57 -13.38 0.34 20.52
CA ASN A 57 -14.41 1.27 21.01
C ASN A 57 -15.67 0.56 21.50
N LYS A 58 -16.06 -0.56 20.87
CA LYS A 58 -17.22 -1.35 21.30
C LYS A 58 -16.95 -2.03 22.62
N ILE A 59 -15.76 -2.62 22.80
CA ILE A 59 -15.35 -3.27 24.04
C ILE A 59 -15.25 -2.24 25.17
N GLU A 60 -14.62 -1.10 24.92
CA GLU A 60 -14.47 0.00 25.87
C GLU A 60 -15.83 0.47 26.41
N LYS A 61 -16.80 0.72 25.52
CA LYS A 61 -18.17 1.07 25.91
C LYS A 61 -18.87 -0.01 26.73
N ASN A 62 -18.59 -1.29 26.46
CA ASN A 62 -19.17 -2.38 27.23
C ASN A 62 -18.57 -2.45 28.64
N ILE A 63 -17.27 -2.18 28.79
CA ILE A 63 -16.59 -2.12 30.10
C ILE A 63 -17.14 -0.98 30.94
N GLU A 64 -17.29 0.22 30.35
CA GLU A 64 -17.87 1.38 31.03
C GLU A 64 -19.26 1.06 31.60
N LYS A 65 -20.12 0.46 30.78
CA LYS A 65 -21.50 0.12 31.12
C LYS A 65 -21.64 -1.10 32.04
N SER A 66 -20.61 -1.92 32.18
CA SER A 66 -20.67 -3.13 32.97
C SER A 66 -20.89 -2.80 34.46
N LYS A 67 -21.88 -3.43 35.08
CA LYS A 67 -22.13 -3.34 36.52
C LYS A 67 -21.40 -4.42 37.30
N ASP A 68 -20.95 -5.47 36.61
CA ASP A 68 -20.35 -6.66 37.21
C ASP A 68 -18.83 -6.56 37.35
N LEU A 69 -18.22 -5.54 36.73
CA LEU A 69 -16.79 -5.27 36.82
C LEU A 69 -16.46 -4.34 37.99
N ALA A 70 -15.58 -4.80 38.87
CA ALA A 70 -14.99 -3.97 39.92
C ALA A 70 -14.19 -2.80 39.31
N PRO A 71 -14.12 -1.64 40.00
CA PRO A 71 -13.40 -0.46 39.52
C PRO A 71 -11.95 -0.73 39.11
N GLU A 72 -11.20 -1.50 39.91
CA GLU A 72 -9.82 -1.88 39.62
C GLU A 72 -9.69 -2.72 38.34
N SER A 73 -10.64 -3.64 38.11
CA SER A 73 -10.68 -4.42 36.87
C SER A 73 -10.99 -3.55 35.66
N LYS A 74 -11.89 -2.58 35.77
CA LYS A 74 -12.13 -1.61 34.69
C LYS A 74 -10.87 -0.82 34.37
N GLN A 75 -10.16 -0.33 35.39
CA GLN A 75 -8.92 0.44 35.20
C GLN A 75 -7.83 -0.37 34.50
N ARG A 76 -7.65 -1.65 34.88
CA ARG A 76 -6.72 -2.56 34.19
C ARG A 76 -7.10 -2.75 32.72
N LEU A 77 -8.37 -3.05 32.44
CA LEU A 77 -8.86 -3.25 31.07
C LEU A 77 -8.72 -1.98 30.21
N HIS A 78 -8.94 -0.78 30.76
CA HIS A 78 -8.68 0.46 30.03
C HIS A 78 -7.19 0.66 29.71
N SER A 79 -6.30 0.23 30.61
CA SER A 79 -4.86 0.27 30.35
C SER A 79 -4.46 -0.71 29.25
N GLU A 80 -5.03 -1.92 29.24
CA GLU A 80 -4.85 -2.89 28.16
C GLU A 80 -5.39 -2.37 26.81
N ILE A 81 -6.56 -1.72 26.82
CA ILE A 81 -7.11 -1.06 25.62
C ILE A 81 -6.18 0.03 25.10
N ALA A 82 -5.59 0.83 25.99
CA ALA A 82 -4.65 1.86 25.58
C ALA A 82 -3.39 1.26 24.92
N MET A 83 -2.86 0.17 25.48
CA MET A 83 -1.74 -0.55 24.85
C MET A 83 -2.12 -1.10 23.47
N LEU A 84 -3.28 -1.75 23.36
CA LEU A 84 -3.75 -2.32 22.09
C LEU A 84 -3.98 -1.25 21.00
N ARG A 85 -4.46 -0.06 21.37
CA ARG A 85 -4.59 1.08 20.45
C ARG A 85 -3.23 1.52 19.91
N ASN A 86 -2.24 1.63 20.79
CA ASN A 86 -0.89 2.00 20.38
C ASN A 86 -0.27 0.96 19.45
N GLU A 87 -0.37 -0.34 19.79
CA GLU A 87 0.08 -1.43 18.93
C GLU A 87 -0.58 -1.39 17.55
N THR A 88 -1.90 -1.14 17.51
CA THR A 88 -2.64 -1.02 16.24
C THR A 88 -2.14 0.14 15.38
N GLU A 89 -1.82 1.29 15.99
CA GLU A 89 -1.31 2.47 15.26
C GLU A 89 0.14 2.26 14.80
N ASP A 90 0.96 1.60 15.61
CA ASP A 90 2.34 1.25 15.25
C ASP A 90 2.37 0.28 14.06
N ASP A 91 1.59 -0.81 14.12
CA ASP A 91 1.45 -1.78 13.03
C ASP A 91 0.94 -1.11 11.73
N TYR A 92 -0.07 -0.24 11.86
CA TYR A 92 -0.59 0.54 10.74
C TYR A 92 0.48 1.46 10.14
N GLY A 93 1.21 2.17 10.99
CA GLY A 93 2.28 3.08 10.59
C GLY A 93 3.40 2.36 9.87
N GLU A 94 3.81 1.20 10.38
CA GLU A 94 4.83 0.36 9.75
C GLU A 94 4.39 -0.13 8.37
N LEU A 95 3.19 -0.71 8.26
CA LEU A 95 2.67 -1.20 6.99
C LEU A 95 2.57 -0.07 5.95
N ARG A 96 2.08 1.09 6.37
CA ARG A 96 1.99 2.27 5.49
C ARG A 96 3.36 2.71 5.00
N ARG A 97 4.37 2.70 5.87
CA ARG A 97 5.78 3.01 5.52
C ARG A 97 6.34 2.00 4.54
N GLN A 98 6.22 0.70 4.81
CA GLN A 98 6.70 -0.37 3.92
C GLN A 98 6.08 -0.26 2.51
N ILE A 99 4.76 0.01 2.45
CA ILE A 99 4.06 0.23 1.17
C ILE A 99 4.59 1.50 0.47
N ALA A 100 4.89 2.57 1.21
CA ALA A 100 5.46 3.79 0.64
C ALA A 100 6.86 3.54 0.02
N GLU A 101 7.73 2.82 0.74
CA GLU A 101 9.14 2.58 0.40
C GLU A 101 9.36 1.53 -0.70
N SER A 102 8.40 0.60 -0.90
CA SER A 102 8.50 -0.52 -1.86
C SER A 102 8.70 -0.14 -3.35
N ILE A 103 8.70 1.14 -3.73
CA ILE A 103 8.96 1.60 -5.10
C ILE A 103 10.46 1.88 -5.37
N VAL A 104 11.28 2.06 -4.32
CA VAL A 104 12.64 2.60 -4.48
C VAL A 104 13.71 1.53 -4.77
N SER A 105 13.43 0.23 -4.62
CA SER A 105 14.48 -0.81 -4.63
C SER A 105 14.78 -1.47 -5.99
N VAL A 106 14.48 -0.82 -7.12
CA VAL A 106 15.15 -1.20 -8.38
C VAL A 106 16.51 -0.50 -8.40
N ALA A 107 17.46 -1.06 -7.65
CA ALA A 107 18.86 -0.68 -7.75
C ALA A 107 19.33 -0.91 -9.21
N ALA A 108 19.89 0.14 -9.79
CA ALA A 108 20.49 0.16 -11.12
C ALA A 108 21.76 -0.70 -11.19
#